data_AF-A0A961B3D4-F1
#
_entry.id   AF-A0A961B3D4-F1
#
_cell.length_a   1.000
_cell.length_b   1.000
_cell.length_c   1.000
_cell.angle_alpha   90.00
_cell.angle_beta   90.00
_cell.angle_gamma   90.00
#
_symmetry.space_group_name_H-M   'P 1'
#
loop_
_entity.id
_entity.type
_entity.pdbx_description
1 polymer ?
#
loop_
_entity_poly.entity_id
_entity_poly.type
_entity_poly.pdbx_seq_one_letter_code
_entity_poly.pdbx_strand_id
1 'polypeptide(L)'
;MSNDLQRRGIVCLVSGPSGSGKTTLCRGLSESDANCVYAVSATTRAMRPGEVDGRDYHFLAREDFEKRALRGDFLEWAEVHGNLYGTL
;
A
#
# COMPACT_ATOMS: atom_id res chain seq x y z
N MET A 1 -1.45 8.36 -38.88
CA MET A 1 -2.20 8.08 -37.64
C MET A 1 -1.19 7.51 -36.66
N SER A 2 -0.68 8.33 -35.72
CA SER A 2 0.23 7.84 -34.69
C SER A 2 -0.57 6.98 -33.73
N ASN A 3 -0.30 5.67 -33.71
CA ASN A 3 -0.85 4.77 -32.71
C ASN A 3 0.00 4.93 -31.43
N ASP A 4 -0.15 6.07 -30.75
CA ASP A 4 0.41 6.29 -29.42
C ASP A 4 -0.43 5.52 -28.39
N LEU A 5 -0.27 4.21 -28.38
CA LEU A 5 -0.65 3.40 -27.22
C LEU A 5 0.26 3.83 -26.07
N GLN A 6 -0.19 4.81 -25.28
CA GLN A 6 0.46 5.18 -24.02
C GLN A 6 0.68 3.91 -23.20
N ARG A 7 1.94 3.58 -22.94
CA ARG A 7 2.28 2.47 -22.04
C ARG A 7 1.71 2.79 -20.66
N ARG A 8 0.80 1.94 -20.18
CA ARG A 8 0.30 1.99 -18.81
C ARG A 8 1.31 1.31 -17.89
N GLY A 9 1.43 1.80 -16.67
CA GLY A 9 2.21 1.12 -15.63
C GLY A 9 1.65 -0.29 -15.37
N ILE A 10 2.52 -1.19 -14.91
CA ILE A 10 2.14 -2.55 -14.54
C ILE A 10 1.96 -2.58 -13.03
N VAL A 11 0.84 -3.14 -12.55
CA VAL A 11 0.64 -3.43 -11.13
C VAL A 11 1.27 -4.79 -10.83
N CYS A 12 2.29 -4.81 -9.97
CA CYS A 12 2.95 -6.02 -9.53
C CYS A 12 2.47 -6.41 -8.13
N LEU A 13 1.72 -7.50 -7.99
CA LEU A 13 1.34 -8.05 -6.68
C LEU A 13 2.37 -9.06 -6.20
N VAL A 14 2.88 -8.84 -4.98
CA VAL A 14 3.78 -9.77 -4.28
C VAL A 14 3.04 -10.38 -3.09
N SER A 15 2.82 -11.69 -3.12
CA SER A 15 2.10 -12.43 -2.06
C SER A 15 2.97 -13.51 -1.42
N GLY A 16 2.60 -13.93 -0.21
CA GLY A 16 3.36 -14.88 0.60
C GLY A 16 3.04 -14.76 2.10
N PRO A 17 3.44 -15.75 2.93
CA PRO A 17 3.12 -15.78 4.37
C PRO A 17 3.64 -14.57 5.15
N SER A 18 3.09 -14.33 6.35
CA SER A 18 3.67 -13.34 7.27
C SER A 18 5.15 -13.68 7.57
N GLY A 19 6.01 -12.66 7.62
CA GLY A 19 7.45 -12.83 7.84
C GLY A 19 8.27 -13.25 6.61
N SER A 20 7.66 -13.49 5.44
CA SER A 20 8.39 -13.94 4.23
C SER A 20 9.24 -12.86 3.53
N GLY A 21 9.32 -11.64 4.07
CA GLY A 21 10.14 -10.56 3.51
C GLY A 21 9.53 -9.74 2.36
N LYS A 22 8.22 -9.87 2.08
CA LYS A 22 7.53 -9.14 0.98
C LYS A 22 7.77 -7.63 1.00
N THR A 23 7.58 -7.00 2.15
CA THR A 23 7.77 -5.55 2.31
C THR A 23 9.20 -5.14 2.04
N THR A 24 10.18 -5.92 2.54
CA THR A 24 11.60 -5.68 2.30
C THR A 24 11.94 -5.75 0.82
N LEU A 25 11.41 -6.76 0.11
CA LEU A 25 11.60 -6.92 -1.34
C LEU A 25 11.01 -5.72 -2.11
N CYS A 26 9.75 -5.38 -1.86
CA CYS A 26 9.07 -4.32 -2.60
C CYS A 26 9.73 -2.95 -2.37
N ARG A 27 10.14 -2.64 -1.13
CA ARG A 27 10.86 -1.40 -0.82
C ARG A 27 12.22 -1.36 -1.50
N GLY A 28 13.01 -2.43 -1.37
CA GLY A 28 14.33 -2.50 -2.01
C GLY A 28 14.24 -2.30 -3.52
N LEU A 29 13.23 -2.90 -4.17
CA LEU A 29 12.99 -2.68 -5.60
C LEU A 29 12.69 -1.20 -5.91
N SER A 30 11.74 -0.58 -5.19
CA SER A 30 11.40 0.84 -5.39
C SER A 30 12.52 1.82 -5.06
N GLU A 31 13.42 1.47 -4.14
CA GLU A 31 14.60 2.28 -3.79
C GLU A 31 15.71 2.14 -4.85
N SER A 32 15.80 0.98 -5.52
CA SER A 32 16.83 0.68 -6.52
C SER A 32 16.48 1.08 -7.96
N ASP A 33 15.19 1.20 -8.28
CA ASP A 33 14.70 1.53 -9.62
C ASP A 33 13.63 2.62 -9.57
N ALA A 34 13.95 3.79 -10.14
CA ALA A 34 13.05 4.95 -10.19
C ALA A 34 11.77 4.72 -11.00
N ASN A 35 11.68 3.64 -11.79
CA ASN A 35 10.46 3.25 -12.49
C ASN A 35 9.51 2.42 -11.60
N CYS A 36 9.97 1.99 -10.43
CA CYS A 36 9.18 1.21 -9.48
C CYS A 36 8.71 2.10 -8.33
N VAL A 37 7.40 2.14 -8.10
CA VAL A 37 6.80 2.86 -6.97
C VAL A 37 6.19 1.86 -6.01
N TYR A 38 6.56 1.93 -4.73
CA TYR A 38 5.92 1.14 -3.70
C TYR A 38 4.57 1.75 -3.32
N ALA A 39 3.50 0.97 -3.44
CA ALA A 39 2.17 1.38 -2.99
C ALA A 39 2.09 1.30 -1.46
N VAL A 40 2.18 2.45 -0.79
CA VAL A 40 2.08 2.55 0.67
C VAL A 40 0.63 2.34 1.08
N SER A 41 0.35 1.27 1.81
CA SER A 41 -0.98 0.98 2.35
C SER A 41 -1.35 1.91 3.52
N ALA A 42 -2.64 2.07 3.79
CA ALA A 42 -3.18 2.66 5.00
C ALA A 42 -3.39 1.62 6.10
N THR A 43 -3.34 2.03 7.36
CA THR A 43 -3.73 1.20 8.51
C THR A 43 -4.37 2.02 9.63
N THR A 44 -5.23 1.38 10.43
CA THR A 44 -5.79 1.97 11.65
C THR A 44 -5.02 1.64 12.91
N ARG A 45 -3.95 0.82 12.82
CA ARG A 45 -3.15 0.55 14.01
C ARG A 45 -2.36 1.80 14.39
N ALA A 46 -2.09 1.95 15.69
CA ALA A 46 -1.17 2.98 16.15
C ALA A 46 0.23 2.77 15.55
N MET A 47 0.85 3.87 15.15
CA MET A 47 2.25 3.93 14.68
C MET A 47 3.20 3.44 15.78
N ARG A 48 4.17 2.57 15.43
CA ARG A 48 5.21 2.08 16.34
C ARG A 48 6.39 3.06 16.37
N PRO A 49 7.23 3.02 17.42
CA PRO A 49 8.48 3.79 17.44
C PRO A 49 9.34 3.50 16.21
N GLY A 50 9.77 4.56 15.52
CA GLY A 50 10.62 4.48 14.33
C GLY A 50 9.87 4.40 12.99
N GLU A 51 8.55 4.23 13.00
CA GLU A 51 7.74 4.31 11.78
C GLU A 51 7.45 5.77 11.40
N VAL A 52 7.24 5.99 10.09
CA VAL A 52 6.97 7.31 9.52
C VAL A 52 5.68 7.26 8.70
N ASP A 53 4.76 8.17 9.02
CA ASP A 53 3.51 8.34 8.26
C ASP A 53 3.77 8.71 6.80
N GLY A 54 3.04 8.07 5.89
CA GLY A 54 3.20 8.22 4.44
C GLY A 54 4.41 7.49 3.84
N ARG A 55 5.26 6.86 4.67
CA ARG A 55 6.35 5.98 4.20
C ARG A 55 6.08 4.53 4.59
N ASP A 56 5.78 4.28 5.86
CA ASP A 56 5.57 2.93 6.35
C ASP A 56 4.12 2.47 6.13
N TYR A 57 3.20 3.32 6.53
CA TYR A 57 1.78 3.27 6.25
C TYR A 57 1.23 4.71 6.20
N HIS A 58 0.04 4.87 5.64
CA HIS A 58 -0.83 5.98 6.02
C HIS A 58 -1.57 5.61 7.30
N PHE A 59 -1.22 6.23 8.43
CA PHE A 59 -1.86 5.95 9.72
C PHE A 59 -3.15 6.77 9.82
N LEU A 60 -4.29 6.08 9.70
CA LEU A 60 -5.61 6.70 9.70
C LEU A 60 -6.36 6.41 11.01
N ALA A 61 -7.22 7.34 11.43
CA ALA A 61 -8.26 7.00 12.40
C ALA A 61 -9.21 5.95 11.80
N ARG A 62 -9.77 5.07 12.63
CA ARG A 62 -10.65 3.98 12.16
C ARG A 62 -11.86 4.51 11.42
N GLU A 63 -12.46 5.57 11.93
CA GLU A 63 -13.63 6.22 11.33
C GLU A 63 -13.33 6.78 9.93
N ASP A 64 -12.12 7.30 9.71
CA ASP A 64 -11.73 7.84 8.41
C ASP A 64 -11.36 6.74 7.41
N PHE A 65 -10.78 5.63 7.89
CA PHE A 65 -10.60 4.43 7.08
C PHE A 65 -11.96 3.89 6.61
N GLU A 66 -12.92 3.72 7.51
CA GLU A 66 -14.24 3.18 7.20
C GLU A 66 -15.00 4.07 6.20
N LYS A 67 -14.92 5.41 6.34
CA LYS A 67 -15.48 6.34 5.35
C LYS A 67 -14.87 6.15 3.96
N ARG A 68 -13.56 5.96 3.86
CA ARG A 68 -12.86 5.73 2.57
C ARG A 68 -13.24 4.38 1.96
N ALA A 69 -13.33 3.34 2.79
CA ALA A 69 -13.79 2.02 2.37
C ALA A 69 -15.22 2.08 1.79
N LEU A 70 -16.13 2.80 2.44
CA LEU A 70 -17.51 2.99 1.96
C LEU A 70 -17.59 3.76 0.64
N ARG A 71 -16.61 4.64 0.36
CA ARG A 71 -16.53 5.43 -0.88
C ARG A 71 -15.89 4.66 -2.04
N GLY A 72 -15.30 3.49 -1.76
CA GLY A 72 -14.55 2.73 -2.76
C GLY A 72 -13.17 3.31 -3.05
N ASP A 73 -12.58 4.04 -2.09
CA ASP A 73 -11.28 4.71 -2.25
C ASP A 73 -10.08 3.75 -2.13
N PHE A 74 -10.30 2.47 -1.82
CA PHE A 74 -9.23 1.46 -1.71
C PHE A 74 -9.32 0.43 -2.83
N LEU A 75 -8.18 0.03 -3.37
CA LEU A 75 -8.04 -1.11 -4.28
C LEU A 75 -8.38 -2.43 -3.57
N GLU A 76 -7.92 -2.58 -2.33
CA GLU A 76 -8.20 -3.72 -1.45
C GLU A 76 -8.12 -3.28 0.01
N TRP A 77 -8.85 -3.98 0.89
CA TRP A 77 -8.69 -3.81 2.33
C TRP A 77 -9.17 -5.06 3.11
N ALA A 78 -8.65 -5.22 4.32
CA ALA A 78 -9.03 -6.29 5.24
C ALA A 78 -8.85 -5.89 6.72
N GLU A 79 -9.57 -6.57 7.61
CA GLU A 79 -9.33 -6.50 9.05
C GLU A 79 -8.39 -7.62 9.50
N VAL A 80 -7.29 -7.25 10.16
CA VAL A 80 -6.26 -8.18 10.63
C VAL A 80 -5.92 -7.83 12.08
N HIS A 81 -6.15 -8.77 12.99
CA HIS A 81 -5.93 -8.58 14.43
C HIS A 81 -6.57 -7.29 14.98
N GLY A 82 -7.80 -7.00 14.59
CA GLY A 82 -8.58 -5.83 15.06
C GLY A 82 -8.17 -4.48 14.45
N ASN A 83 -7.24 -4.47 13.49
CA ASN A 83 -6.84 -3.27 12.77
C ASN A 83 -7.17 -3.42 11.29
N LEU A 84 -7.59 -2.33 10.65
CA LEU A 84 -7.84 -2.30 9.21
C LEU A 84 -6.54 -1.99 8.47
N TYR A 85 -6.39 -2.60 7.30
CA TYR A 85 -5.30 -2.36 6.36
C TYR A 85 -5.89 -2.27 4.97
N GLY A 86 -5.40 -1.36 4.12
CA GLY A 86 -5.86 -1.27 2.74
C GLY A 86 -4.96 -0.43 1.86
N THR A 87 -5.01 -0.66 0.55
CA THR A 87 -4.17 0.02 -0.44
C THR A 87 -4.99 1.08 -1.18
N LEU A 88 -4.56 2.35 -1.09
CA LEU A 88 -5.19 3.52 -1.74
C LEU A 88 -5.01 3.51 -3.27
#